data_AF-A0A202E2J7-F1
#
_entry.id   AF-A0A202E2J7-F1
#
_cell.length_a   1.000
_cell.length_b   1.000
_cell.length_c   1.000
_cell.angle_alpha   90.00
_cell.angle_beta   90.00
_cell.angle_gamma   90.00
#
_symmetry.space_group_name_H-M   'P 1'
#
loop_
_entity.id
_entity.type
_entity.pdbx_description
1 polymer ?
#
loop_
_entity_poly.entity_id
_entity_poly.type
_entity_poly.pdbx_seq_one_letter_code
_entity_poly.pdbx_strand_id
1 'polypeptide(L)'
;EDIATGAVESRDILNETIQGIDVSTNTLTTNDIQNETILTEDIATGAVGSHDILNESIQAIDIATDAVGSAELEDGSISSDDILNETLLAIDISTGAIETNEILNETILESDISTGAVETDEILNGTILTEDLSSGSVRTDDILNGTIIALDVATGAIGTAEILSETILAIDIATGAVGTAEILNETILTEDIATGAVGSNDILNESIQAIDIATDAVGSAELEDGSITSDDILNETLLAIDIATGAIETNEILNETILSIDIATGAVQSVDILSETIIALDIATGGVETNEILNETILTEDIATGAVESRDILNETIQGIDVSTNTLTTNDILNETLLAIDIATGAIETNEILNETILESDISTGAVETDEILNGTILTEDLSSGSVRTDDIFNGTII
;
A
#
# COMPACT_ATOMS: atom_id res chain seq x y z
N GLU A 1 125.84 -62.58 -0.85
CA GLU A 1 126.17 -63.17 -2.16
C GLU A 1 124.99 -62.81 -3.04
N ASP A 2 125.17 -61.90 -3.98
CA ASP A 2 124.05 -61.39 -4.78
C ASP A 2 123.56 -62.49 -5.72
N ILE A 3 122.26 -62.79 -5.63
CA ILE A 3 121.57 -63.70 -6.54
C ILE A 3 121.47 -62.98 -7.89
N ALA A 4 121.94 -63.60 -8.97
CA ALA A 4 121.90 -62.99 -10.29
C ALA A 4 120.44 -62.78 -10.75
N THR A 5 120.18 -61.70 -11.51
CA THR A 5 118.84 -61.42 -12.07
C THR A 5 118.34 -62.62 -12.90
N GLY A 6 117.15 -63.13 -12.55
CA GLY A 6 116.55 -64.31 -13.19
C GLY A 6 117.06 -65.66 -12.67
N ALA A 7 117.90 -65.71 -11.63
CA ALA A 7 118.37 -66.97 -11.04
C ALA A 7 117.32 -67.69 -10.16
N VAL A 8 116.19 -67.04 -9.86
CA VAL A 8 115.03 -67.64 -9.22
C VAL A 8 113.86 -67.49 -10.19
N GLU A 9 113.36 -68.61 -10.71
CA GLU A 9 112.15 -68.67 -11.51
C GLU A 9 110.97 -69.14 -10.64
N SER A 10 109.73 -68.97 -11.10
CA SER A 10 108.55 -69.40 -10.36
C SER A 10 108.56 -70.90 -9.99
N ARG A 11 109.28 -71.73 -10.76
CA ARG A 11 109.47 -73.17 -10.46
C ARG A 11 110.31 -73.43 -9.21
N ASP A 12 111.15 -72.46 -8.83
CA ASP A 12 112.09 -72.54 -7.71
C ASP A 12 111.44 -72.10 -6.39
N ILE A 13 110.21 -71.55 -6.48
CA ILE A 13 109.41 -71.10 -5.33
C ILE A 13 108.26 -72.10 -5.15
N LEU A 14 108.19 -72.74 -3.99
CA LEU A 14 107.07 -73.63 -3.67
C LEU A 14 105.81 -72.80 -3.42
N ASN A 15 104.64 -73.33 -3.77
CA ASN A 15 103.37 -72.62 -3.53
C ASN A 15 103.21 -72.29 -2.03
N GLU A 16 102.66 -71.10 -1.73
CA GLU A 16 102.40 -70.59 -0.37
C GLU A 16 103.64 -70.42 0.54
N THR A 17 104.87 -70.52 0.01
CA THR A 17 106.08 -70.44 0.84
C THR A 17 106.63 -69.03 1.07
N ILE A 18 106.22 -68.05 0.25
CA ILE A 18 106.58 -66.64 0.46
C ILE A 18 105.58 -66.03 1.46
N GLN A 19 106.05 -65.71 2.65
CA GLN A 19 105.29 -65.00 3.68
C GLN A 19 105.61 -63.50 3.62
N GLY A 20 104.75 -62.67 4.22
CA GLY A 20 104.98 -61.21 4.27
C GLY A 20 106.30 -60.80 4.92
N ILE A 21 106.91 -61.64 5.77
CA ILE A 21 108.24 -61.40 6.35
C ILE A 21 109.39 -61.64 5.35
N ASP A 22 109.16 -62.47 4.33
CA ASP A 22 110.14 -62.80 3.29
C ASP A 22 110.28 -61.65 2.27
N VAL A 23 109.33 -60.69 2.29
CA VAL A 23 109.35 -59.47 1.48
C VAL A 23 109.56 -58.27 2.38
N SER A 24 110.73 -57.63 2.27
CA SER A 24 111.00 -56.40 3.02
C SER A 24 110.01 -55.28 2.67
N THR A 25 109.62 -54.48 3.66
CA THR A 25 108.70 -53.36 3.45
C THR A 25 109.22 -52.39 2.39
N ASN A 26 108.31 -51.85 1.56
CA ASN A 26 108.61 -50.92 0.46
C ASN A 26 109.58 -51.42 -0.62
N THR A 27 109.74 -52.74 -0.79
CA THR A 27 110.63 -53.28 -1.83
C THR A 27 109.94 -53.78 -3.09
N LEU A 28 108.62 -53.99 -3.05
CA LEU A 28 107.83 -54.24 -4.25
C LEU A 28 107.41 -52.92 -4.90
N THR A 29 107.83 -52.73 -6.14
CA THR A 29 107.43 -51.63 -7.01
C THR A 29 106.42 -52.12 -8.05
N THR A 30 105.80 -51.20 -8.80
CA THR A 30 104.90 -51.55 -9.91
C THR A 30 105.57 -52.35 -11.03
N ASN A 31 106.90 -52.39 -11.09
CA ASN A 31 107.63 -53.24 -12.06
C ASN A 31 107.80 -54.68 -11.55
N ASP A 32 107.68 -54.89 -10.23
CA ASP A 32 107.80 -56.20 -9.60
C ASP A 32 106.47 -56.97 -9.62
N ILE A 33 105.36 -56.27 -9.87
CA ILE A 33 104.01 -56.83 -10.02
C ILE A 33 103.58 -56.62 -11.47
N GLN A 34 103.42 -57.70 -12.23
CA GLN A 34 102.95 -57.62 -13.60
C GLN A 34 101.45 -57.25 -13.63
N ASN A 35 101.00 -56.67 -14.74
CA ASN A 35 99.58 -56.33 -14.88
C ASN A 35 98.72 -57.60 -14.81
N GLU A 36 97.58 -57.54 -14.14
CA GLU A 36 96.61 -58.64 -13.99
C GLU A 36 97.13 -59.90 -13.25
N THR A 37 98.31 -59.85 -12.60
CA THR A 37 98.82 -61.01 -11.84
C THR A 37 98.33 -61.12 -10.41
N ILE A 38 97.69 -60.08 -9.86
CA ILE A 38 97.00 -60.14 -8.57
C ILE A 38 95.51 -60.26 -8.87
N LEU A 39 94.98 -61.47 -8.72
CA LEU A 39 93.57 -61.78 -8.87
C LEU A 39 92.85 -61.61 -7.54
N THR A 40 91.52 -61.58 -7.57
CA THR A 40 90.69 -61.49 -6.36
C THR A 40 90.92 -62.67 -5.40
N GLU A 41 91.37 -63.83 -5.91
CA GLU A 41 91.72 -64.99 -5.09
C GLU A 41 93.07 -64.85 -4.37
N ASP A 42 93.95 -63.97 -4.87
CA ASP A 42 95.26 -63.70 -4.27
C ASP A 42 95.17 -62.74 -3.07
N ILE A 43 94.06 -61.99 -2.97
CA ILE A 43 93.77 -61.08 -1.86
C ILE A 43 92.68 -61.70 -0.99
N ALA A 44 93.07 -62.21 0.18
CA ALA A 44 92.10 -62.75 1.14
C ALA A 44 91.06 -61.68 1.55
N THR A 45 89.83 -62.10 1.82
CA THR A 45 88.76 -61.20 2.28
C THR A 45 89.21 -60.42 3.52
N GLY A 46 89.15 -59.08 3.45
CA GLY A 46 89.58 -58.18 4.52
C GLY A 46 91.10 -58.00 4.65
N ALA A 47 91.91 -58.54 3.72
CA ALA A 47 93.37 -58.37 3.73
C ALA A 47 93.81 -56.94 3.39
N VAL A 48 92.96 -56.17 2.72
CA VAL A 48 93.14 -54.74 2.47
C VAL A 48 92.08 -53.99 3.27
N GLY A 49 92.49 -53.39 4.39
CA GLY A 49 91.64 -52.51 5.20
C GLY A 49 91.87 -51.04 4.89
N SER A 50 91.08 -50.17 5.52
CA SER A 50 91.21 -48.71 5.35
C SER A 50 92.58 -48.14 5.76
N HIS A 51 93.34 -48.87 6.60
CA HIS A 51 94.70 -48.47 6.99
C HIS A 51 95.76 -48.85 5.95
N ASP A 52 95.42 -49.77 5.03
CA ASP A 52 96.28 -50.21 3.94
C ASP A 52 96.09 -49.33 2.68
N ILE A 53 94.96 -48.62 2.59
CA ILE A 53 94.63 -47.67 1.52
C ILE A 53 94.96 -46.26 1.99
N LEU A 54 95.88 -45.59 1.31
CA LEU A 54 96.21 -44.19 1.63
C LEU A 54 95.00 -43.28 1.31
N ASN A 55 94.73 -42.29 2.16
CA ASN A 55 93.69 -41.29 1.89
C ASN A 55 93.85 -40.68 0.50
N GLU A 56 92.72 -40.50 -0.21
CA GLU A 56 92.64 -39.92 -1.56
C GLU A 56 93.38 -40.73 -2.66
N SER A 57 93.88 -41.94 -2.36
CA SER A 57 94.58 -42.76 -3.36
C SER A 57 93.65 -43.43 -4.36
N ILE A 58 92.39 -43.69 -3.98
CA ILE A 58 91.34 -44.19 -4.87
C ILE A 58 90.67 -42.98 -5.51
N GLN A 59 90.91 -42.78 -6.80
CA GLN A 59 90.25 -41.79 -7.63
C GLN A 59 89.02 -42.39 -8.30
N ALA A 60 88.14 -41.55 -8.84
CA ALA A 60 86.95 -42.01 -9.55
C ALA A 60 87.27 -42.97 -10.73
N ILE A 61 88.45 -42.86 -11.35
CA ILE A 61 88.89 -43.76 -12.42
C ILE A 61 89.25 -45.17 -11.93
N ASP A 62 89.58 -45.32 -10.65
CA ASP A 62 89.93 -46.59 -10.02
C ASP A 62 88.67 -47.41 -9.66
N ILE A 63 87.49 -46.76 -9.66
CA ILE A 63 86.19 -47.38 -9.40
C ILE A 63 85.51 -47.59 -10.76
N ALA A 64 85.25 -48.85 -11.11
CA ALA A 64 84.51 -49.14 -12.34
C ALA A 64 83.10 -48.54 -12.27
N THR A 65 82.53 -48.19 -13.43
CA THR A 65 81.13 -47.74 -13.50
C THR A 65 80.21 -48.78 -12.86
N ASP A 66 79.30 -48.31 -12.02
CA ASP A 66 78.35 -49.13 -11.22
C ASP A 66 79.01 -50.07 -10.19
N ALA A 67 80.30 -49.92 -9.89
CA ALA A 67 80.98 -50.78 -8.92
C ALA A 67 80.59 -50.50 -7.45
N VAL A 68 80.01 -49.34 -7.17
CA VAL A 68 79.48 -48.98 -5.84
C VAL A 68 77.96 -48.90 -5.96
N GLY A 69 77.28 -49.99 -5.60
CA GLY A 69 75.83 -50.07 -5.51
C GLY A 69 75.35 -50.05 -4.06
N SER A 70 74.09 -50.41 -3.84
CA SER A 70 73.49 -50.43 -2.51
C SER A 70 74.06 -51.50 -1.58
N ALA A 71 74.77 -52.52 -2.11
CA ALA A 71 75.41 -53.54 -1.29
C ALA A 71 76.76 -53.04 -0.72
N GLU A 72 77.37 -52.06 -1.39
CA GLU A 72 78.63 -51.45 -1.03
C GLU A 72 78.46 -50.19 -0.16
N LEU A 73 77.25 -49.65 -0.07
CA LEU A 73 76.87 -48.53 0.80
C LEU A 73 76.04 -49.04 1.98
N GLU A 74 76.56 -48.92 3.20
CA GLU A 74 75.79 -49.25 4.40
C GLU A 74 74.66 -48.22 4.63
N ASP A 75 73.54 -48.66 5.21
CA ASP A 75 72.41 -47.77 5.54
C ASP A 75 72.89 -46.61 6.44
N GLY A 76 72.67 -45.37 5.98
CA GLY A 76 73.08 -44.16 6.68
C GLY A 76 74.57 -43.82 6.56
N SER A 77 75.34 -44.53 5.73
CA SER A 77 76.74 -44.20 5.45
C SER A 77 76.91 -42.89 4.65
N ILE A 78 75.89 -42.48 3.90
CA ILE A 78 75.84 -41.21 3.19
C ILE A 78 75.09 -40.19 4.04
N SER A 79 75.81 -39.18 4.52
CA SER A 79 75.26 -38.04 5.26
C SER A 79 75.06 -36.83 4.35
N SER A 80 74.40 -35.79 4.86
CA SER A 80 74.24 -34.53 4.11
C SER A 80 75.58 -33.84 3.78
N ASP A 81 76.65 -34.13 4.51
CA ASP A 81 77.99 -33.59 4.19
C ASP A 81 78.64 -34.33 3.00
N ASP A 82 78.20 -35.56 2.72
CA ASP A 82 78.69 -36.38 1.59
C ASP A 82 78.00 -36.02 0.26
N ILE A 83 76.84 -35.35 0.33
CA ILE A 83 76.07 -34.89 -0.84
C ILE A 83 76.19 -33.36 -0.91
N LEU A 84 76.95 -32.86 -1.87
CA LEU A 84 77.08 -31.43 -2.09
C LEU A 84 75.73 -30.79 -2.47
N ASN A 85 75.52 -29.55 -2.03
CA ASN A 85 74.31 -28.80 -2.41
C ASN A 85 74.18 -28.72 -3.94
N GLU A 86 72.94 -28.84 -4.42
CA GLU A 86 72.57 -28.77 -5.85
C GLU A 86 73.14 -29.89 -6.73
N THR A 87 73.78 -30.92 -6.18
CA THR A 87 74.29 -32.04 -7.01
C THR A 87 73.27 -33.14 -7.26
N LEU A 88 72.20 -33.22 -6.46
CA LEU A 88 71.03 -34.05 -6.77
C LEU A 88 70.01 -33.21 -7.52
N LEU A 89 69.87 -33.48 -8.81
CA LEU A 89 68.84 -32.91 -9.67
C LEU A 89 67.64 -33.86 -9.72
N ALA A 90 66.50 -33.34 -10.18
CA ALA A 90 65.29 -34.16 -10.33
C ALA A 90 65.49 -35.38 -11.26
N ILE A 91 66.45 -35.33 -12.20
CA ILE A 91 66.77 -36.46 -13.08
C ILE A 91 67.50 -37.61 -12.35
N ASP A 92 68.17 -37.31 -11.24
CA ASP A 92 68.89 -38.29 -10.43
C ASP A 92 67.95 -39.08 -9.50
N ILE A 93 66.73 -38.56 -9.30
CA ILE A 93 65.67 -39.18 -8.50
C ILE A 93 64.66 -39.83 -9.45
N SER A 94 64.64 -41.17 -9.49
CA SER A 94 63.69 -41.87 -10.35
C SER A 94 62.23 -41.60 -9.93
N THR A 95 61.29 -41.65 -10.88
CA THR A 95 59.87 -41.43 -10.59
C THR A 95 59.37 -42.44 -9.55
N GLY A 96 58.85 -41.94 -8.43
CA GLY A 96 58.38 -42.76 -7.31
C GLY A 96 59.49 -43.25 -6.38
N ALA A 97 60.74 -42.77 -6.53
CA ALA A 97 61.83 -43.10 -5.62
C ALA A 97 61.68 -42.49 -4.23
N ILE A 98 60.84 -41.47 -4.08
CA ILE A 98 60.50 -40.85 -2.79
C ILE A 98 59.04 -41.16 -2.49
N GLU A 99 58.81 -42.09 -1.58
CA GLU A 99 57.50 -42.45 -1.04
C GLU A 99 57.12 -41.53 0.14
N THR A 100 55.83 -41.47 0.46
CA THR A 100 55.32 -40.53 1.48
C THR A 100 55.88 -40.79 2.88
N ASN A 101 56.30 -42.02 3.19
CA ASN A 101 56.97 -42.36 4.46
C ASN A 101 58.44 -41.93 4.51
N GLU A 102 59.04 -41.54 3.39
CA GLU A 102 60.42 -41.06 3.30
C GLU A 102 60.52 -39.54 3.49
N ILE A 103 59.41 -38.82 3.28
CA ILE A 103 59.26 -37.40 3.64
C ILE A 103 58.65 -37.30 5.03
N LEU A 104 59.44 -36.93 6.04
CA LEU A 104 58.91 -36.73 7.38
C LEU A 104 57.94 -35.54 7.43
N ASN A 105 56.95 -35.60 8.32
CA ASN A 105 56.05 -34.49 8.58
C ASN A 105 56.83 -33.19 8.86
N GLU A 106 56.31 -32.07 8.35
CA GLU A 106 56.89 -30.73 8.50
C GLU A 106 58.28 -30.53 7.84
N THR A 107 58.73 -31.47 7.00
CA THR A 107 60.02 -31.33 6.29
C THR A 107 59.91 -30.46 5.05
N ILE A 108 58.76 -30.46 4.37
CA ILE A 108 58.48 -29.55 3.26
C ILE A 108 57.77 -28.32 3.84
N LEU A 109 58.50 -27.23 3.93
CA LEU A 109 58.04 -25.93 4.40
C LEU A 109 57.55 -25.07 3.22
N GLU A 110 56.83 -23.99 3.52
CA GLU A 110 56.39 -23.00 2.53
C GLU A 110 57.57 -22.47 1.69
N SER A 111 58.75 -22.29 2.29
CA SER A 111 59.95 -21.84 1.59
C SER A 111 60.49 -22.82 0.55
N ASP A 112 60.14 -24.11 0.69
CA ASP A 112 60.63 -25.18 -0.17
C ASP A 112 59.77 -25.31 -1.44
N ILE A 113 58.55 -24.77 -1.42
CA ILE A 113 57.62 -24.73 -2.54
C ILE A 113 57.64 -23.32 -3.12
N SER A 114 58.30 -23.13 -4.27
CA SER A 114 58.31 -21.83 -4.92
C SER A 114 56.90 -21.41 -5.37
N THR A 115 56.62 -20.11 -5.43
CA THR A 115 55.34 -19.59 -5.92
C THR A 115 55.00 -20.15 -7.31
N GLY A 116 53.84 -20.82 -7.41
CA GLY A 116 53.38 -21.45 -8.66
C GLY A 116 53.99 -22.83 -8.93
N ALA A 117 54.75 -23.42 -8.01
CA ALA A 117 55.26 -24.79 -8.16
C ALA A 117 54.20 -25.87 -8.02
N VAL A 118 53.02 -25.53 -7.46
CA VAL A 118 51.85 -26.42 -7.42
C VAL A 118 50.77 -25.81 -8.31
N GLU A 119 50.59 -26.38 -9.49
CA GLU A 119 49.57 -26.06 -10.47
C GLU A 119 48.27 -26.85 -10.20
N THR A 120 47.17 -26.43 -10.83
CA THR A 120 45.84 -27.00 -10.55
C THR A 120 45.72 -28.47 -10.93
N ASP A 121 46.44 -28.95 -11.96
CA ASP A 121 46.44 -30.34 -12.38
C ASP A 121 47.24 -31.27 -11.46
N GLU A 122 48.08 -30.70 -10.59
CA GLU A 122 48.83 -31.42 -9.56
C GLU A 122 48.01 -31.64 -8.28
N ILE A 123 46.90 -30.90 -8.11
CA ILE A 123 45.94 -31.07 -7.02
C ILE A 123 44.71 -31.81 -7.53
N LEU A 124 44.53 -33.06 -7.11
CA LEU A 124 43.37 -33.85 -7.50
C LEU A 124 42.06 -33.27 -6.91
N ASN A 125 41.00 -33.26 -7.72
CA ASN A 125 39.68 -32.78 -7.29
C ASN A 125 39.21 -33.42 -5.98
N GLY A 126 38.79 -32.58 -5.02
CA GLY A 126 38.27 -33.02 -3.72
C GLY A 126 39.34 -33.46 -2.71
N THR A 127 40.62 -33.26 -3.00
CA THR A 127 41.70 -33.54 -2.03
C THR A 127 41.91 -32.44 -1.01
N ILE A 128 41.64 -31.18 -1.37
CA ILE A 128 41.61 -30.08 -0.40
C ILE A 128 40.24 -30.05 0.27
N LEU A 129 40.18 -30.56 1.49
CA LEU A 129 39.01 -30.56 2.34
C LEU A 129 38.93 -29.26 3.15
N THR A 130 37.77 -28.99 3.74
CA THR A 130 37.58 -27.81 4.60
C THR A 130 38.50 -27.84 5.84
N GLU A 131 38.89 -29.02 6.31
CA GLU A 131 39.83 -29.19 7.43
C GLU A 131 41.30 -28.88 7.07
N ASP A 132 41.64 -28.90 5.78
CA ASP A 132 42.97 -28.51 5.28
C ASP A 132 43.12 -26.98 5.20
N LEU A 133 42.00 -26.25 5.23
CA LEU A 133 41.95 -24.79 5.16
C LEU A 133 41.80 -24.19 6.56
N SER A 134 42.83 -23.49 7.04
CA SER A 134 42.71 -22.74 8.28
C SER A 134 41.65 -21.63 8.18
N SER A 135 41.00 -21.27 9.28
CA SER A 135 40.00 -20.19 9.29
C SER A 135 40.57 -18.89 8.71
N GLY A 136 39.93 -18.38 7.65
CA GLY A 136 40.35 -17.16 6.95
C GLY A 136 41.52 -17.34 5.97
N SER A 137 41.92 -18.57 5.64
CA SER A 137 42.94 -18.83 4.60
C SER A 137 42.46 -18.46 3.20
N VAL A 138 41.15 -18.58 2.93
CA VAL A 138 40.52 -18.12 1.69
C VAL A 138 39.93 -16.75 1.93
N ARG A 139 40.54 -15.73 1.33
CA ARG A 139 40.08 -14.34 1.35
C ARG A 139 39.27 -14.03 0.11
N THR A 140 38.56 -12.92 0.15
CA THR A 140 37.79 -12.40 -1.00
C THR A 140 38.65 -12.21 -2.25
N ASP A 141 39.91 -11.84 -2.08
CA ASP A 141 40.90 -11.61 -3.12
C ASP A 141 41.47 -12.92 -3.71
N ASP A 142 41.28 -14.05 -3.02
CA ASP A 142 41.58 -15.39 -3.55
C ASP A 142 40.44 -15.94 -4.43
N ILE A 143 39.24 -15.34 -4.34
CA ILE A 143 38.05 -15.74 -5.10
C ILE A 143 37.83 -14.76 -6.24
N LEU A 144 37.96 -15.24 -7.48
CA LEU A 144 37.73 -14.41 -8.66
C LEU A 144 36.24 -13.97 -8.75
N ASN A 145 36.00 -12.73 -9.13
CA ASN A 145 34.64 -12.20 -9.27
C ASN A 145 33.79 -13.06 -10.23
N GLY A 146 32.61 -13.46 -9.75
CA GLY A 146 31.64 -14.24 -10.51
C GLY A 146 31.90 -15.75 -10.54
N THR A 147 32.89 -16.27 -9.81
CA THR A 147 33.11 -17.73 -9.72
C THR A 147 32.16 -18.41 -8.75
N ILE A 148 31.71 -17.72 -7.69
CA ILE A 148 30.68 -18.25 -6.78
C ILE A 148 29.32 -18.10 -7.45
N ILE A 149 28.77 -19.21 -7.89
CA ILE A 149 27.42 -19.32 -8.46
C ILE A 149 26.44 -19.91 -7.44
N ALA A 150 25.15 -19.86 -7.75
CA ALA A 150 24.10 -20.37 -6.86
C ALA A 150 24.26 -21.86 -6.48
N LEU A 151 24.94 -22.66 -7.31
CA LEU A 151 25.20 -24.07 -7.02
C LEU A 151 26.30 -24.27 -5.95
N ASP A 152 27.19 -23.29 -5.79
CA ASP A 152 28.29 -23.34 -4.81
C ASP A 152 27.81 -23.00 -3.40
N VAL A 153 26.66 -22.35 -3.29
CA VAL A 153 26.04 -21.94 -2.02
C VAL A 153 24.92 -22.91 -1.69
N ALA A 154 25.13 -23.76 -0.69
CA ALA A 154 24.09 -24.69 -0.23
C ALA A 154 22.84 -23.93 0.26
N THR A 155 21.66 -24.54 0.10
CA THR A 155 20.40 -23.96 0.60
C THR A 155 20.50 -23.68 2.09
N GLY A 156 20.29 -22.41 2.48
CA GLY A 156 20.38 -21.96 3.87
C GLY A 156 21.81 -21.73 4.38
N ALA A 157 22.84 -21.80 3.52
CA ALA A 157 24.22 -21.50 3.91
C ALA A 157 24.44 -20.02 4.27
N ILE A 158 23.65 -19.12 3.69
CA ILE A 158 23.65 -17.69 4.03
C ILE A 158 22.46 -17.43 4.95
N GLY A 159 22.75 -17.24 6.23
CA GLY A 159 21.78 -16.83 7.24
C GLY A 159 21.76 -15.32 7.42
N THR A 160 20.94 -14.86 8.38
CA THR A 160 20.80 -13.43 8.69
C THR A 160 22.04 -12.83 9.33
N ALA A 161 22.92 -13.64 9.96
CA ALA A 161 24.17 -13.17 10.54
C ALA A 161 25.23 -12.85 9.46
N GLU A 162 25.13 -13.51 8.31
CA GLU A 162 26.02 -13.35 7.16
C GLU A 162 25.63 -12.16 6.27
N ILE A 163 24.39 -11.65 6.40
CA ILE A 163 23.90 -10.47 5.66
C ILE A 163 23.91 -9.27 6.60
N LEU A 164 24.89 -8.38 6.46
CA LEU A 164 24.96 -7.15 7.26
C LEU A 164 23.83 -6.18 6.87
N SER A 165 23.41 -5.35 7.82
CA SER A 165 22.45 -4.28 7.56
C SER A 165 22.89 -3.40 6.39
N GLU A 166 21.94 -2.99 5.54
CA GLU A 166 22.15 -2.12 4.37
C GLU A 166 23.06 -2.70 3.26
N THR A 167 23.42 -3.99 3.31
CA THR A 167 24.22 -4.60 2.23
C THR A 167 23.40 -5.07 1.03
N ILE A 168 22.13 -5.45 1.22
CA ILE A 168 21.21 -5.75 0.12
C ILE A 168 20.47 -4.46 -0.24
N LEU A 169 20.87 -3.85 -1.35
CA LEU A 169 20.25 -2.66 -1.89
C LEU A 169 19.14 -3.03 -2.88
N ALA A 170 18.29 -2.06 -3.23
CA ALA A 170 17.22 -2.28 -4.20
C ALA A 170 17.73 -2.76 -5.58
N ILE A 171 18.97 -2.39 -5.97
CA ILE A 171 19.58 -2.83 -7.23
C ILE A 171 19.99 -4.31 -7.20
N ASP A 172 20.19 -4.89 -6.02
CA ASP A 172 20.57 -6.29 -5.85
C ASP A 172 19.36 -7.24 -5.96
N ILE A 173 18.15 -6.69 -5.82
CA ILE A 173 16.89 -7.42 -5.94
C ILE A 173 16.30 -7.20 -7.33
N ALA A 174 16.31 -8.24 -8.16
CA ALA A 174 15.72 -8.17 -9.48
C ALA A 174 14.21 -7.85 -9.40
N THR A 175 13.68 -7.14 -10.41
CA THR A 175 12.25 -6.83 -10.48
C THR A 175 11.41 -8.11 -10.44
N GLY A 176 10.52 -8.20 -9.43
CA GLY A 176 9.67 -9.37 -9.21
C GLY A 176 10.35 -10.55 -8.49
N ALA A 177 11.58 -10.38 -8.00
CA ALA A 177 12.28 -11.43 -7.24
C ALA A 177 11.64 -11.72 -5.87
N VAL A 178 11.00 -10.71 -5.26
CA VAL A 178 10.21 -10.86 -4.03
C VAL A 178 8.74 -10.89 -4.42
N GLY A 179 8.15 -12.09 -4.43
CA GLY A 179 6.74 -12.31 -4.68
C GLY A 179 5.93 -12.44 -3.39
N THR A 180 4.64 -12.75 -3.54
CA THR A 180 3.72 -12.91 -2.40
C THR A 180 4.03 -14.13 -1.54
N ALA A 181 4.72 -15.14 -2.07
CA ALA A 181 5.13 -16.31 -1.30
C ALA A 181 6.31 -16.01 -0.35
N GLU A 182 7.12 -15.02 -0.71
CA GLU A 182 8.29 -14.57 0.06
C GLU A 182 7.92 -13.56 1.16
N ILE A 183 6.76 -12.91 1.05
CA ILE A 183 6.23 -11.96 2.05
C ILE A 183 5.17 -12.68 2.89
N LEU A 184 5.50 -12.98 4.15
CA LEU A 184 4.54 -13.58 5.07
C LEU A 184 3.41 -12.60 5.40
N ASN A 185 2.21 -13.12 5.62
CA ASN A 185 1.07 -12.31 6.07
C ASN A 185 1.42 -11.51 7.33
N GLU A 186 0.93 -10.28 7.41
CA GLU A 186 1.10 -9.36 8.55
C GLU A 186 2.56 -8.94 8.82
N THR A 187 3.51 -9.21 7.90
CA THR A 187 4.91 -8.80 8.08
C THR A 187 5.24 -7.41 7.54
N ILE A 188 4.45 -6.87 6.61
CA ILE A 188 4.56 -5.48 6.18
C ILE A 188 3.65 -4.64 7.09
N LEU A 189 4.27 -3.95 8.03
CA LEU A 189 3.62 -3.07 8.99
C LEU A 189 3.49 -1.66 8.41
N THR A 190 2.69 -0.82 9.07
CA THR A 190 2.48 0.56 8.63
C THR A 190 3.78 1.37 8.67
N GLU A 191 4.69 1.07 9.60
CA GLU A 191 6.03 1.69 9.67
C GLU A 191 6.98 1.31 8.53
N ASP A 192 6.72 0.18 7.84
CA ASP A 192 7.51 -0.26 6.69
C ASP A 192 7.13 0.49 5.40
N ILE A 193 5.94 1.08 5.37
CA ILE A 193 5.42 1.85 4.24
C ILE A 193 5.60 3.33 4.52
N ALA A 194 6.56 3.97 3.86
CA ALA A 194 6.78 5.40 3.99
C ALA A 194 5.51 6.20 3.61
N THR A 195 5.30 7.34 4.26
CA THR A 195 4.16 8.23 3.96
C THR A 195 4.15 8.61 2.47
N GLY A 196 3.06 8.29 1.79
CA GLY A 196 2.90 8.54 0.35
C GLY A 196 3.58 7.51 -0.57
N ALA A 197 4.12 6.40 -0.04
CA ALA A 197 4.73 5.35 -0.84
C ALA A 197 3.70 4.55 -1.67
N VAL A 198 2.45 4.49 -1.23
CA VAL A 198 1.34 3.91 -2.00
C VAL A 198 0.52 5.07 -2.57
N GLY A 199 0.66 5.31 -3.87
CA GLY A 199 -0.11 6.29 -4.62
C GLY A 199 -1.25 5.66 -5.41
N SER A 200 -2.05 6.49 -6.08
CA SER A 200 -3.20 6.01 -6.86
C SER A 200 -2.84 5.08 -8.01
N ASN A 201 -1.60 5.12 -8.52
CA ASN A 201 -1.14 4.18 -9.56
C ASN A 201 -0.80 2.79 -9.01
N ASP A 202 -0.57 2.68 -7.69
CA ASP A 202 -0.25 1.43 -7.01
C ASP A 202 -1.52 0.68 -6.57
N ILE A 203 -2.65 1.39 -6.49
CA ILE A 203 -3.97 0.83 -6.17
C ILE A 203 -4.74 0.63 -7.49
N LEU A 204 -5.06 -0.62 -7.81
CA LEU A 204 -5.86 -0.92 -9.00
C LEU A 204 -7.29 -0.37 -8.84
N ASN A 205 -7.88 0.10 -9.93
CA ASN A 205 -9.28 0.53 -9.92
C ASN A 205 -10.17 -0.61 -9.40
N GLU A 206 -11.14 -0.25 -8.55
CA GLU A 206 -12.11 -1.18 -7.94
C GLU A 206 -11.48 -2.25 -7.02
N SER A 207 -10.18 -2.15 -6.67
CA SER A 207 -9.54 -3.14 -5.79
C SER A 207 -9.85 -2.93 -4.31
N ILE A 208 -10.22 -1.71 -3.90
CA ILE A 208 -10.65 -1.39 -2.55
C ILE A 208 -12.17 -1.54 -2.48
N GLN A 209 -12.63 -2.57 -1.78
CA GLN A 209 -14.04 -2.84 -1.53
C GLN A 209 -14.47 -2.20 -0.19
N ALA A 210 -15.78 -2.11 0.02
CA ALA A 210 -16.33 -1.57 1.27
C ALA A 210 -15.83 -2.32 2.53
N ILE A 211 -15.48 -3.61 2.42
CA ILE A 211 -14.93 -4.40 3.52
C ILE A 211 -13.49 -4.02 3.89
N ASP A 212 -12.76 -3.40 2.97
CA ASP A 212 -11.37 -2.98 3.17
C ASP A 212 -11.29 -1.62 3.90
N ILE A 213 -12.40 -0.88 3.92
CA ILE A 213 -12.53 0.41 4.62
C ILE A 213 -13.24 0.15 5.96
N ALA A 214 -12.53 0.37 7.06
CA ALA A 214 -13.12 0.23 8.38
C ALA A 214 -14.29 1.21 8.57
N THR A 215 -15.26 0.86 9.42
CA THR A 215 -16.35 1.77 9.79
C THR A 215 -15.78 3.09 10.30
N ASP A 216 -16.33 4.20 9.80
CA ASP A 216 -15.90 5.58 10.09
C ASP A 216 -14.46 5.93 9.66
N ALA A 217 -13.80 5.11 8.82
CA ALA A 217 -12.44 5.39 8.35
C ALA A 217 -12.37 6.53 7.33
N VAL A 218 -13.48 6.84 6.64
CA VAL A 218 -13.60 7.99 5.74
C VAL A 218 -14.50 9.01 6.42
N GLY A 219 -13.88 9.99 7.09
CA GLY A 219 -14.56 11.12 7.70
C GLY A 219 -14.53 12.37 6.82
N SER A 220 -14.93 13.50 7.39
CA SER A 220 -14.93 14.78 6.67
C SER A 220 -13.53 15.31 6.36
N ALA A 221 -12.48 14.84 7.03
CA ALA A 221 -11.11 15.23 6.72
C ALA A 221 -10.57 14.52 5.47
N GLU A 222 -11.14 13.36 5.14
CA GLU A 222 -10.77 12.53 4.01
C GLU A 222 -11.57 12.88 2.74
N LEU A 223 -12.65 13.65 2.88
CA LEU A 223 -13.49 14.14 1.79
C LEU A 223 -13.23 15.64 1.56
N GLU A 224 -12.79 16.01 0.37
CA GLU A 224 -12.62 17.42 0.00
C GLU A 224 -13.99 18.09 -0.20
N ASP A 225 -14.10 19.37 0.14
CA ASP A 225 -15.35 20.12 -0.04
C ASP A 225 -15.82 20.06 -1.51
N GLY A 226 -17.01 19.50 -1.73
CA GLY A 226 -17.59 19.31 -3.06
C GLY A 226 -17.10 18.07 -3.82
N SER A 227 -16.31 17.18 -3.19
CA SER A 227 -15.86 15.93 -3.82
C SER A 227 -17.00 14.93 -4.02
N ILE A 228 -18.08 15.03 -3.25
CA ILE A 228 -19.29 14.22 -3.40
C ILE A 228 -20.31 15.05 -4.20
N THR A 229 -20.58 14.60 -5.42
CA THR A 229 -21.54 15.20 -6.34
C THR A 229 -22.83 14.37 -6.41
N SER A 230 -23.85 14.88 -7.10
CA SER A 230 -25.09 14.13 -7.32
C SER A 230 -24.89 12.81 -8.07
N ASP A 231 -23.83 12.70 -8.88
CA ASP A 231 -23.53 11.47 -9.62
C ASP A 231 -22.91 10.39 -8.70
N ASP A 232 -22.34 10.79 -7.56
CA ASP A 232 -21.76 9.88 -6.57
C ASP A 232 -22.82 9.30 -5.61
N ILE A 233 -24.00 9.93 -5.54
CA ILE A 233 -25.11 9.53 -4.68
C ILE A 233 -26.20 8.92 -5.56
N LEU A 234 -26.46 7.63 -5.37
CA LEU A 234 -27.50 6.95 -6.14
C LEU A 234 -28.89 7.53 -5.79
N ASN A 235 -29.77 7.62 -6.80
CA ASN A 235 -31.14 8.08 -6.57
C ASN A 235 -31.83 7.27 -5.48
N GLU A 236 -32.61 7.98 -4.64
CA GLU A 236 -33.41 7.40 -3.54
C GLU A 236 -32.59 6.74 -2.41
N THR A 237 -31.27 6.93 -2.34
CA THR A 237 -30.47 6.37 -1.24
C THR A 237 -30.34 7.27 -0.02
N LEU A 238 -30.52 8.59 -0.16
CA LEU A 238 -30.64 9.50 0.98
C LEU A 238 -32.10 9.53 1.44
N LEU A 239 -32.37 8.86 2.55
CA LEU A 239 -33.65 8.84 3.22
C LEU A 239 -33.70 9.93 4.29
N ALA A 240 -34.90 10.26 4.77
CA ALA A 240 -35.08 11.24 5.84
C ALA A 240 -34.30 10.90 7.14
N ILE A 241 -34.00 9.62 7.38
CA ILE A 241 -33.20 9.18 8.53
C ILE A 241 -31.70 9.51 8.39
N ASP A 242 -31.21 9.69 7.16
CA ASP A 242 -29.82 10.01 6.86
C ASP A 242 -29.52 11.51 7.04
N ILE A 243 -30.58 12.34 7.04
CA ILE A 243 -30.52 13.78 7.26
C ILE A 243 -30.85 14.07 8.72
N ALA A 244 -29.86 14.50 9.51
CA ALA A 244 -30.09 14.87 10.90
C ALA A 244 -31.08 16.04 11.01
N THR A 245 -31.86 16.08 12.11
CA THR A 245 -32.79 17.18 12.36
C THR A 245 -32.05 18.52 12.40
N GLY A 246 -32.43 19.44 11.50
CA GLY A 246 -31.78 20.74 11.35
C GLY A 246 -30.50 20.74 10.51
N ALA A 247 -30.15 19.64 9.84
CA ALA A 247 -28.96 19.58 8.98
C ALA A 247 -29.07 20.43 7.71
N ILE A 248 -30.31 20.72 7.27
CA ILE A 248 -30.59 21.64 6.17
C ILE A 248 -31.20 22.90 6.80
N GLU A 249 -30.45 24.00 6.85
CA GLU A 249 -30.96 25.30 7.27
C GLU A 249 -31.51 26.07 6.05
N THR A 250 -32.09 27.24 6.29
CA THR A 250 -32.74 28.02 5.22
C THR A 250 -31.77 28.58 4.18
N ASN A 251 -30.48 28.74 4.50
CA ASN A 251 -29.47 29.24 3.58
C ASN A 251 -28.93 28.17 2.63
N GLU A 252 -29.11 26.88 2.95
CA GLU A 252 -28.78 25.76 2.06
C GLU A 252 -29.84 25.54 0.98
N ILE A 253 -31.08 25.98 1.21
CA ILE A 253 -32.16 25.94 0.22
C ILE A 253 -32.18 27.28 -0.52
N LEU A 254 -31.84 27.26 -1.81
CA LEU A 254 -31.87 28.46 -2.63
C LEU A 254 -33.34 28.90 -2.86
N ASN A 255 -33.57 30.20 -3.01
CA ASN A 255 -34.91 30.71 -3.33
C ASN A 255 -35.45 30.05 -4.61
N GLU A 256 -36.74 29.72 -4.60
CA GLU A 256 -37.48 29.12 -5.72
C GLU A 256 -37.02 27.71 -6.14
N THR A 257 -36.19 27.02 -5.35
CA THR A 257 -35.80 25.63 -5.68
C THR A 257 -36.74 24.56 -5.19
N ILE A 258 -37.58 24.85 -4.17
CA ILE A 258 -38.67 23.96 -3.76
C ILE A 258 -39.94 24.45 -4.45
N LEU A 259 -40.33 23.76 -5.51
CA LEU A 259 -41.54 24.02 -6.28
C LEU A 259 -42.69 23.17 -5.74
N SER A 260 -43.93 23.53 -6.10
CA SER A 260 -45.12 22.77 -5.69
C SER A 260 -45.10 21.32 -6.16
N ILE A 261 -44.35 21.00 -7.22
CA ILE A 261 -44.17 19.61 -7.70
C ILE A 261 -43.23 18.80 -6.82
N ASP A 262 -42.34 19.45 -6.07
CA ASP A 262 -41.37 18.81 -5.16
C ASP A 262 -42.03 18.42 -3.83
N ILE A 263 -43.14 19.07 -3.49
CA ILE A 263 -43.93 18.79 -2.29
C ILE A 263 -45.08 17.85 -2.68
N ALA A 264 -45.00 16.59 -2.24
CA ALA A 264 -46.08 15.63 -2.50
C ALA A 264 -47.41 16.09 -1.87
N THR A 265 -48.54 15.73 -2.50
CA THR A 265 -49.87 16.05 -1.98
C THR A 265 -50.06 15.51 -0.57
N GLY A 266 -50.33 16.39 0.39
CA GLY A 266 -50.48 16.05 1.82
C GLY A 266 -49.17 15.87 2.59
N ALA A 267 -48.01 16.21 1.99
CA ALA A 267 -46.71 16.18 2.66
C ALA A 267 -46.59 17.25 3.75
N VAL A 268 -47.28 18.38 3.59
CA VAL A 268 -47.41 19.41 4.62
C VAL A 268 -48.82 19.33 5.19
N GLN A 269 -48.92 18.95 6.46
CA GLN A 269 -50.14 18.87 7.25
C GLN A 269 -50.25 20.06 8.19
N SER A 270 -51.44 20.33 8.72
CA SER A 270 -51.66 21.44 9.67
C SER A 270 -50.81 21.34 10.94
N VAL A 271 -50.34 20.14 11.31
CA VAL A 271 -49.43 19.95 12.45
C VAL A 271 -47.99 20.38 12.13
N ASP A 272 -47.62 20.40 10.84
CA ASP A 272 -46.29 20.80 10.37
C ASP A 272 -46.15 22.33 10.31
N ILE A 273 -47.28 23.04 10.21
CA ILE A 273 -47.35 24.51 10.22
C ILE A 273 -47.77 24.97 11.62
N LEU A 274 -46.83 25.53 12.38
CA LEU A 274 -47.14 26.07 13.70
C LEU A 274 -48.09 27.29 13.59
N SER A 275 -48.98 27.47 14.56
CA SER A 275 -49.90 28.62 14.57
C SER A 275 -49.16 29.94 14.42
N GLU A 276 -49.73 30.87 13.65
CA GLU A 276 -49.19 32.21 13.38
C GLU A 276 -47.87 32.25 12.60
N THR A 277 -47.38 31.11 12.06
CA THR A 277 -46.14 31.11 11.26
C THR A 277 -46.34 31.54 9.82
N ILE A 278 -47.52 31.32 9.23
CA ILE A 278 -47.89 31.87 7.93
C ILE A 278 -48.59 33.21 8.17
N ILE A 279 -47.88 34.30 7.93
CA ILE A 279 -48.40 35.67 7.98
C ILE A 279 -48.76 36.16 6.58
N ALA A 280 -49.52 37.25 6.50
CA ALA A 280 -49.94 37.83 5.21
C ALA A 280 -48.77 38.21 4.28
N LEU A 281 -47.57 38.42 4.83
CA LEU A 281 -46.36 38.68 4.03
C LEU A 281 -45.82 37.41 3.35
N ASP A 282 -46.08 36.23 3.93
CA ASP A 282 -45.61 34.95 3.40
C ASP A 282 -46.45 34.49 2.20
N ILE A 283 -47.69 34.98 2.10
CA ILE A 283 -48.58 34.74 0.97
C ILE A 283 -48.48 35.92 0.00
N ALA A 284 -47.85 35.70 -1.16
CA ALA A 284 -47.80 36.71 -2.21
C ALA A 284 -49.22 37.14 -2.64
N THR A 285 -49.37 38.38 -3.12
CA THR A 285 -50.65 38.84 -3.68
C THR A 285 -51.07 37.94 -4.86
N GLY A 286 -52.22 37.26 -4.72
CA GLY A 286 -52.69 36.27 -5.69
C GLY A 286 -52.01 34.90 -5.56
N GLY A 287 -51.23 34.67 -4.50
CA GLY A 287 -50.59 33.37 -4.21
C GLY A 287 -51.54 32.31 -3.68
N VAL A 288 -52.79 32.67 -3.41
CA VAL A 288 -53.89 31.73 -3.21
C VAL A 288 -54.99 32.07 -4.23
N GLU A 289 -55.12 31.27 -5.27
CA GLU A 289 -56.15 31.37 -6.30
C GLU A 289 -57.45 30.70 -5.84
N THR A 290 -58.59 31.07 -6.43
CA THR A 290 -59.91 30.59 -6.00
C THR A 290 -60.10 29.09 -6.19
N ASN A 291 -59.37 28.45 -7.10
CA ASN A 291 -59.33 27.00 -7.28
C ASN A 291 -58.46 26.27 -6.23
N GLU A 292 -57.63 27.01 -5.47
CA GLU A 292 -56.79 26.44 -4.41
C GLU A 292 -57.53 26.35 -3.07
N ILE A 293 -58.60 27.15 -2.89
CA ILE A 293 -59.54 27.03 -1.78
C ILE A 293 -60.75 26.20 -2.23
N LEU A 294 -60.86 24.96 -1.77
CA LEU A 294 -62.04 24.14 -2.08
C LEU A 294 -63.29 24.73 -1.40
N ASN A 295 -64.46 24.52 -2.01
CA ASN A 295 -65.74 24.90 -1.41
C ASN A 295 -65.89 24.35 0.02
N GLU A 296 -66.45 25.16 0.91
CA GLU A 296 -66.68 24.81 2.33
C GLU A 296 -65.40 24.59 3.15
N THR A 297 -64.21 24.92 2.62
CA THR A 297 -62.95 24.77 3.35
C THR A 297 -62.72 25.90 4.37
N ILE A 298 -63.20 27.11 4.08
CA ILE A 298 -63.19 28.23 5.02
C ILE A 298 -64.59 28.37 5.61
N LEU A 299 -64.74 27.95 6.86
CA LEU A 299 -65.94 28.06 7.66
C LEU A 299 -65.95 29.39 8.43
N THR A 300 -67.10 29.77 8.98
CA THR A 300 -67.24 30.99 9.78
C THR A 300 -66.37 30.99 11.04
N GLU A 301 -66.08 29.81 11.59
CA GLU A 301 -65.15 29.63 12.69
C GLU A 301 -63.67 29.82 12.30
N ASP A 302 -63.32 29.67 11.02
CA ASP A 302 -61.96 29.88 10.51
C ASP A 302 -61.63 31.37 10.35
N ILE A 303 -62.65 32.22 10.20
CA ILE A 303 -62.50 33.68 10.13
C ILE A 303 -62.78 34.26 11.51
N ALA A 304 -61.71 34.67 12.21
CA ALA A 304 -61.85 35.30 13.52
C ALA A 304 -62.73 36.57 13.43
N THR A 305 -63.46 36.87 14.51
CA THR A 305 -64.28 38.09 14.58
C THR A 305 -63.42 39.34 14.36
N GLY A 306 -63.72 40.11 13.31
CA GLY A 306 -62.94 41.29 12.90
C GLY A 306 -61.71 40.99 12.03
N ALA A 307 -61.50 39.74 11.60
CA ALA A 307 -60.41 39.38 10.68
C ALA A 307 -60.62 39.94 9.26
N VAL A 308 -61.88 40.18 8.87
CA VAL A 308 -62.24 40.90 7.66
C VAL A 308 -62.95 42.18 8.07
N GLU A 309 -62.26 43.31 7.97
CA GLU A 309 -62.81 44.63 8.16
C GLU A 309 -63.28 45.23 6.83
N SER A 310 -64.09 46.29 6.87
CA SER A 310 -64.56 46.98 5.65
C SER A 310 -63.43 47.53 4.79
N ARG A 311 -62.22 47.74 5.35
CA ARG A 311 -61.03 48.14 4.58
C ARG A 311 -60.41 46.99 3.77
N ASP A 312 -60.69 45.75 4.17
CA ASP A 312 -60.16 44.52 3.56
C ASP A 312 -61.02 44.09 2.36
N ILE A 313 -62.27 44.56 2.30
CA ILE A 313 -63.19 44.37 1.19
C ILE A 313 -63.16 45.62 0.30
N LEU A 314 -62.71 45.50 -0.94
CA LEU A 314 -62.74 46.62 -1.88
C LEU A 314 -64.19 46.98 -2.24
N ASN A 315 -64.43 48.24 -2.57
CA ASN A 315 -65.75 48.66 -3.05
C ASN A 315 -66.16 47.82 -4.27
N GLU A 316 -67.45 47.44 -4.32
CA GLU A 316 -68.07 46.67 -5.41
C GLU A 316 -67.56 45.21 -5.57
N THR A 317 -66.71 44.70 -4.68
CA THR A 317 -66.24 43.30 -4.79
C THR A 317 -67.22 42.26 -4.26
N ILE A 318 -68.11 42.64 -3.32
CA ILE A 318 -69.22 41.80 -2.88
C ILE A 318 -70.46 42.21 -3.68
N GLN A 319 -70.82 41.41 -4.66
CA GLN A 319 -72.03 41.54 -5.45
C GLN A 319 -73.17 40.72 -4.82
N GLY A 320 -74.42 40.99 -5.22
CA GLY A 320 -75.58 40.24 -4.71
C GLY A 320 -75.54 38.74 -5.01
N ILE A 321 -74.71 38.29 -5.97
CA ILE A 321 -74.47 36.85 -6.21
C ILE A 321 -73.51 36.23 -5.20
N ASP A 322 -72.62 37.03 -4.60
CA ASP A 322 -71.63 36.59 -3.60
C ASP A 322 -72.28 36.38 -2.23
N VAL A 323 -73.44 36.99 -2.01
CA VAL A 323 -74.28 36.83 -0.81
C VAL A 323 -75.46 35.95 -1.16
N SER A 324 -75.41 34.67 -0.80
CA SER A 324 -76.51 33.75 -1.10
C SER A 324 -77.83 34.18 -0.43
N THR A 325 -78.95 33.93 -1.09
CA THR A 325 -80.28 34.29 -0.57
C THR A 325 -80.48 33.73 0.85
N ASN A 326 -80.97 34.58 1.77
CA ASN A 326 -81.21 34.26 3.18
C ASN A 326 -79.98 34.17 4.09
N THR A 327 -78.78 34.57 3.63
CA THR A 327 -77.61 34.68 4.53
C THR A 327 -77.59 35.95 5.37
N LEU A 328 -78.09 37.06 4.84
CA LEU A 328 -78.32 38.29 5.61
C LEU A 328 -79.72 38.26 6.23
N THR A 329 -79.78 38.10 7.54
CA THR A 329 -80.97 38.30 8.39
C THR A 329 -80.98 39.70 8.98
N THR A 330 -82.11 40.11 9.56
CA THR A 330 -82.20 41.43 10.23
C THR A 330 -81.23 41.60 11.40
N ASN A 331 -80.67 40.52 11.93
CA ASN A 331 -79.64 40.60 12.97
C ASN A 331 -78.24 40.81 12.38
N ASP A 332 -78.04 40.53 11.10
CA ASP A 332 -76.75 40.68 10.40
C ASP A 332 -76.52 42.13 9.92
N ILE A 333 -77.60 42.92 9.86
CA ILE A 333 -77.57 44.35 9.52
C ILE A 333 -77.88 45.14 10.79
N LEU A 334 -76.90 45.86 11.32
CA LEU A 334 -77.10 46.68 12.52
C LEU A 334 -78.05 47.84 12.23
N ASN A 335 -78.87 48.25 13.21
CA ASN A 335 -79.72 49.43 13.06
C ASN A 335 -78.92 50.66 12.60
N GLU A 336 -79.50 51.46 11.71
CA GLU A 336 -78.91 52.70 11.14
C GLU A 336 -77.70 52.48 10.23
N THR A 337 -77.35 51.23 9.88
CA THR A 337 -76.25 50.96 8.92
C THR A 337 -76.68 51.04 7.46
N LEU A 338 -77.95 50.77 7.15
CA LEU A 338 -78.54 51.06 5.84
C LEU A 338 -79.13 52.47 5.86
N LEU A 339 -78.44 53.41 5.23
CA LEU A 339 -78.92 54.74 4.91
C LEU A 339 -79.68 54.71 3.58
N ALA A 340 -80.51 55.73 3.34
CA ALA A 340 -81.24 55.85 2.07
C ALA A 340 -80.32 55.88 0.84
N ILE A 341 -79.06 56.31 1.01
CA ILE A 341 -78.06 56.29 -0.07
C ILE A 341 -77.53 54.89 -0.39
N ASP A 342 -77.64 53.95 0.56
CA ASP A 342 -77.21 52.55 0.38
C ASP A 342 -78.25 51.74 -0.42
N ILE A 343 -79.48 52.26 -0.52
CA ILE A 343 -80.56 51.69 -1.33
C ILE A 343 -80.62 52.46 -2.65
N ALA A 344 -80.16 51.85 -3.74
CA ALA A 344 -80.23 52.49 -5.05
C ALA A 344 -81.68 52.83 -5.45
N THR A 345 -81.88 53.88 -6.24
CA THR A 345 -83.22 54.24 -6.75
C THR A 345 -83.80 53.07 -7.55
N GLY A 346 -84.93 52.53 -7.10
CA GLY A 346 -85.57 51.36 -7.69
C GLY A 346 -85.02 50.01 -7.22
N ALA A 347 -84.14 49.98 -6.22
CA ALA A 347 -83.64 48.73 -5.63
C ALA A 347 -84.68 47.97 -4.82
N ILE A 348 -85.78 48.63 -4.43
CA ILE A 348 -86.94 48.01 -3.81
C ILE A 348 -88.12 48.20 -4.77
N GLU A 349 -88.49 47.13 -5.49
CA GLU A 349 -89.68 47.08 -6.33
C GLU A 349 -90.92 46.72 -5.51
N THR A 350 -92.12 47.09 -5.98
CA THR A 350 -93.38 46.88 -5.23
C THR A 350 -93.68 45.41 -4.91
N ASN A 351 -93.14 44.48 -5.68
CA ASN A 351 -93.23 43.03 -5.46
C ASN A 351 -92.27 42.51 -4.37
N GLU A 352 -91.28 43.32 -3.97
CA GLU A 352 -90.32 42.98 -2.91
C GLU A 352 -90.84 43.40 -1.52
N ILE A 353 -91.81 44.31 -1.48
CA ILE A 353 -92.54 44.68 -0.27
C ILE A 353 -93.80 43.81 -0.17
N LEU A 354 -93.79 42.84 0.74
CA LEU A 354 -94.98 42.04 1.04
C LEU A 354 -96.10 42.92 1.65
N ASN A 355 -97.36 42.54 1.43
CA ASN A 355 -98.50 43.24 2.06
C ASN A 355 -98.38 43.22 3.58
N GLU A 356 -98.71 44.35 4.23
CA GLU A 356 -98.68 44.54 5.69
C GLU A 356 -97.28 44.52 6.32
N THR A 357 -96.20 44.55 5.53
CA THR A 357 -94.82 44.54 6.05
C THR A 357 -94.32 45.93 6.43
N ILE A 358 -94.87 46.98 5.80
CA ILE A 358 -94.66 48.36 6.21
C ILE A 358 -95.87 48.76 7.06
N LEU A 359 -95.66 48.86 8.37
CA LEU A 359 -96.64 49.30 9.36
C LEU A 359 -96.57 50.82 9.53
N GLU A 360 -97.61 51.41 10.13
CA GLU A 360 -97.63 52.84 10.50
C GLU A 360 -96.42 53.22 11.38
N SER A 361 -95.93 52.29 12.21
CA SER A 361 -94.72 52.49 13.01
C SER A 361 -93.44 52.60 12.20
N ASP A 362 -93.42 52.04 10.98
CA ASP A 362 -92.22 51.95 10.16
C ASP A 362 -92.03 53.22 9.31
N ILE A 363 -93.11 53.99 9.13
CA ILE A 363 -93.13 55.29 8.47
C ILE A 363 -93.13 56.36 9.55
N SER A 364 -92.00 57.05 9.73
CA SER A 364 -91.93 58.15 10.69
C SER A 364 -92.92 59.26 10.33
N THR A 365 -93.45 59.99 11.32
CA THR A 365 -94.33 61.12 11.06
C THR A 365 -93.61 62.17 10.19
N GLY A 366 -94.12 62.41 8.98
CA GLY A 366 -93.50 63.31 7.99
C GLY A 366 -92.46 62.63 7.08
N ALA A 367 -92.28 61.31 7.14
CA ALA A 367 -91.39 60.57 6.23
C ALA A 367 -91.95 60.40 4.81
N VAL A 368 -93.22 60.75 4.59
CA VAL A 368 -93.82 60.84 3.26
C VAL A 368 -94.31 62.28 3.09
N GLU A 369 -93.54 63.09 2.37
CA GLU A 369 -93.88 64.46 2.01
C GLU A 369 -94.75 64.49 0.74
N THR A 370 -95.51 65.57 0.54
CA THR A 370 -96.47 65.67 -0.57
C THR A 370 -95.83 65.66 -1.96
N ASP A 371 -94.56 66.02 -2.06
CA ASP A 371 -93.76 65.94 -3.28
C ASP A 371 -93.24 64.53 -3.57
N GLU A 372 -93.25 63.64 -2.58
CA GLU A 372 -92.95 62.21 -2.73
C GLU A 372 -94.18 61.40 -3.20
N ILE A 373 -95.38 61.98 -3.09
CA ILE A 373 -96.62 61.41 -3.62
C ILE A 373 -96.97 62.08 -4.96
N LEU A 374 -96.80 61.35 -6.05
CA LEU A 374 -97.17 61.86 -7.38
C LEU A 374 -98.69 62.17 -7.44
N ASN A 375 -99.07 63.25 -8.12
CA ASN A 375 -100.47 63.65 -8.23
C ASN A 375 -101.31 62.56 -8.92
N GLY A 376 -102.40 62.15 -8.27
CA GLY A 376 -103.33 61.12 -8.77
C GLY A 376 -102.92 59.67 -8.46
N THR A 377 -101.86 59.46 -7.68
CA THR A 377 -101.40 58.11 -7.32
C THR A 377 -102.15 57.52 -6.12
N ILE A 378 -102.71 58.38 -5.27
CA ILE A 378 -103.66 57.98 -4.22
C ILE A 378 -105.07 58.25 -4.75
N LEU A 379 -105.73 57.20 -5.21
CA LEU A 379 -107.12 57.20 -5.65
C LEU A 379 -108.05 57.04 -4.44
N THR A 380 -109.32 57.41 -4.59
CA THR A 380 -110.33 57.21 -3.54
C THR A 380 -110.52 55.75 -3.14
N GLU A 381 -110.14 54.82 -4.01
CA GLU A 381 -110.16 53.37 -3.75
C GLU A 381 -108.96 52.91 -2.91
N ASP A 382 -107.86 53.67 -2.89
CA ASP A 382 -106.69 53.40 -2.06
C ASP A 382 -106.90 53.83 -0.60
N LEU A 383 -107.94 54.64 -0.36
CA LEU A 383 -108.33 55.12 0.97
C LEU A 383 -109.52 54.30 1.50
N SER A 384 -109.26 53.40 2.45
CA SER A 384 -110.34 52.70 3.15
C SER A 384 -111.21 53.71 3.93
N SER A 385 -112.51 53.44 4.06
CA SER A 385 -113.44 54.39 4.71
C SER A 385 -113.03 54.65 6.16
N GLY A 386 -112.60 55.88 6.47
CA GLY A 386 -112.11 56.28 7.79
C GLY A 386 -110.58 56.21 7.97
N SER A 387 -109.83 55.87 6.92
CA SER A 387 -108.35 55.88 6.93
C SER A 387 -107.74 57.27 7.00
N VAL A 388 -108.47 58.29 6.56
CA VAL A 388 -108.06 59.70 6.63
C VAL A 388 -109.14 60.47 7.38
N ARG A 389 -108.81 61.06 8.53
CA ARG A 389 -109.69 61.98 9.25
C ARG A 389 -109.51 63.39 8.68
N THR A 390 -110.53 64.23 8.79
CA THR A 390 -110.44 65.64 8.34
C THR A 390 -109.34 66.43 9.04
N ASP A 391 -108.88 65.95 10.19
CA ASP A 391 -107.77 66.54 10.95
C ASP A 391 -106.40 66.16 10.35
N ASP A 392 -106.35 65.10 9.53
CA ASP A 392 -105.15 64.59 8.85
C ASP A 392 -104.92 65.29 7.49
N ILE A 393 -105.87 66.13 7.05
CA ILE A 393 -105.82 66.87 5.78
C ILE A 393 -105.61 68.36 6.09
N PHE A 394 -104.41 68.88 5.79
CA PHE A 394 -104.16 70.31 5.92
C PHE A 394 -105.09 71.09 4.95
N ASN A 395 -105.75 72.12 5.47
CA ASN A 395 -106.82 72.83 4.77
C ASN A 395 -106.28 73.50 3.48
N GLY A 396 -106.67 72.97 2.31
CA GLY A 396 -106.19 73.41 0.99
C GLY A 396 -105.44 72.36 0.15
N THR A 397 -105.28 71.13 0.66
CA THR A 397 -104.43 70.09 0.02
C THR A 397 -105.16 69.16 -0.95
N ILE A 398 -106.50 69.21 -1.03
CA ILE A 398 -107.29 68.43 -2.01
C ILE A 398 -108.17 69.41 -2.80
N ILE A 399 -108.04 69.41 -4.13
CA ILE A 399 -108.96 70.09 -5.06
C ILE A 399 -109.94 69.06 -5.63
#